data_AF-A0A7C1UIP4-F1
#
_entry.id   AF-A0A7C1UIP4-F1
#
_cell.length_a   1.000
_cell.length_b   1.000
_cell.length_c   1.000
_cell.angle_alpha   90.00
_cell.angle_beta   90.00
_cell.angle_gamma   90.00
#
_symmetry.space_group_name_H-M   'P 1'
#
loop_
_entity.id
_entity.type
_entity.pdbx_description
1 polymer ?
#
loop_
_entity_poly.entity_id
_entity_poly.type
_entity_poly.pdbx_seq_one_letter_code
_entity_poly.pdbx_strand_id
1 'polypeptide(L)'
;MENEKVMSDEIKDNLLNPATWLRLVYMVFYFVVFNVVEILIAAVVLFQVVMTLFTGSRNQRTLDFGAQLGMYVYQILQYLTYNSDEAPFPFSEWPSGRAALEVTIRPAGDTDSSD
;
A
#
# COMPACT_ATOMS: atom_id res chain seq x y z
N MET A 1 -15.04 -42.50 2.29
CA MET A 1 -14.50 -42.35 3.66
C MET A 1 -13.03 -41.97 3.66
N GLU A 2 -12.17 -42.58 2.82
CA GLU A 2 -10.73 -42.24 2.77
C GLU A 2 -10.45 -40.82 2.24
N ASN A 3 -11.11 -40.41 1.15
CA ASN A 3 -10.99 -39.05 0.59
C ASN A 3 -11.48 -37.95 1.54
N GLU A 4 -12.42 -38.26 2.44
CA GLU A 4 -12.95 -37.31 3.42
C GLU A 4 -11.95 -37.07 4.56
N LYS A 5 -11.23 -38.12 4.97
CA LYS A 5 -10.13 -37.99 5.94
C LYS A 5 -8.96 -37.20 5.35
N VAL A 6 -8.51 -37.52 4.13
CA VAL A 6 -7.39 -36.83 3.49
C VAL A 6 -7.67 -35.33 3.34
N MET A 7 -8.86 -34.96 2.84
CA MET A 7 -9.26 -33.55 2.73
C MET A 7 -9.35 -32.85 4.09
N SER A 8 -9.88 -33.53 5.12
CA SER A 8 -9.96 -32.99 6.48
C SER A 8 -8.57 -32.73 7.07
N ASP A 9 -7.62 -33.62 6.84
CA ASP A 9 -6.26 -33.51 7.38
C ASP A 9 -5.45 -32.43 6.62
N GLU A 10 -5.61 -32.30 5.30
CA GLU A 10 -5.03 -31.18 4.53
C GLU A 10 -5.55 -29.82 4.97
N ILE A 11 -6.86 -29.70 5.27
CA ILE A 11 -7.45 -28.44 5.78
C ILE A 11 -6.86 -28.13 7.16
N LYS A 12 -6.76 -29.11 8.06
CA LYS A 12 -6.14 -28.90 9.38
C LYS A 12 -4.70 -28.44 9.26
N ASP A 13 -3.92 -29.01 8.34
CA ASP A 13 -2.51 -28.66 8.17
C ASP A 13 -2.34 -27.22 7.65
N ASN A 14 -3.17 -26.81 6.69
CA ASN A 14 -3.23 -25.43 6.22
C ASN A 14 -3.70 -24.44 7.31
N LEU A 15 -4.68 -24.85 8.13
CA LEU A 15 -5.17 -24.06 9.26
C LEU A 15 -4.18 -24.00 10.42
N LEU A 16 -3.30 -24.97 10.58
CA LEU A 16 -2.28 -24.98 11.63
C LEU A 16 -0.96 -24.38 11.16
N ASN A 17 -0.83 -24.04 9.87
CA ASN A 17 0.38 -23.45 9.31
C ASN A 17 0.68 -22.09 9.96
N PRO A 18 1.79 -21.97 10.73
CA PRO A 18 2.15 -20.73 11.42
C PRO A 18 2.33 -19.54 10.49
N ALA A 19 2.72 -19.78 9.22
CA ALA A 19 2.89 -18.71 8.22
C ALA A 19 1.57 -18.01 7.89
N THR A 20 0.47 -18.78 7.81
CA THR A 20 -0.88 -18.24 7.55
C THR A 20 -1.36 -17.36 8.69
N TRP A 21 -1.15 -17.81 9.94
CA TRP A 21 -1.51 -17.04 11.13
C TRP A 21 -0.67 -15.79 11.30
N LEU A 22 0.64 -15.88 11.02
CA LEU A 22 1.53 -14.71 11.08
C LEU A 22 1.11 -13.66 10.06
N ARG A 23 0.75 -14.08 8.84
CA ARG A 23 0.19 -13.17 7.83
C ARG A 23 -1.11 -12.54 8.29
N LEU A 24 -2.02 -13.30 8.91
CA LEU A 24 -3.28 -12.78 9.45
C LEU A 24 -3.03 -11.71 10.53
N VAL A 25 -2.06 -11.93 11.44
CA VAL A 25 -1.67 -10.92 12.44
C VAL A 25 -1.17 -9.64 11.76
N TYR A 26 -0.32 -9.76 10.73
CA TYR A 26 0.09 -8.61 9.93
C TYR A 26 -1.09 -7.95 9.22
N MET A 27 -2.07 -8.70 8.72
CA MET A 27 -3.25 -8.12 8.09
C MET A 27 -4.07 -7.29 9.07
N VAL A 28 -4.28 -7.76 10.30
CA VAL A 28 -4.96 -6.99 11.34
C VAL A 28 -4.15 -5.74 11.70
N PHE A 29 -2.83 -5.87 11.85
CA PHE A 29 -1.93 -4.72 12.07
C PHE A 29 -2.06 -3.68 10.96
N TYR A 30 -1.94 -4.09 9.69
CA TYR A 30 -2.03 -3.18 8.55
C TYR A 30 -3.42 -2.62 8.35
N PHE A 31 -4.48 -3.32 8.74
CA PHE A 31 -5.82 -2.77 8.76
C PHE A 31 -5.93 -1.59 9.73
N VAL A 32 -5.33 -1.70 10.92
CA VAL A 32 -5.26 -0.58 11.87
C VAL A 32 -4.42 0.56 11.29
N VAL A 33 -3.26 0.25 10.73
CA VAL A 33 -2.39 1.27 10.09
C VAL A 33 -3.11 1.98 8.94
N PHE A 34 -3.85 1.26 8.11
CA PHE A 34 -4.64 1.82 7.01
C PHE A 34 -5.59 2.91 7.51
N ASN A 35 -6.33 2.65 8.60
CA ASN A 35 -7.24 3.64 9.20
C ASN A 35 -6.47 4.87 9.73
N VAL A 36 -5.29 4.68 10.32
CA VAL A 36 -4.44 5.80 10.75
C VAL A 36 -3.98 6.64 9.56
N VAL A 37 -3.53 5.99 8.48
CA VAL A 37 -3.08 6.66 7.26
C VAL A 37 -4.22 7.43 6.60
N GLU A 38 -5.44 6.91 6.62
CA GLU A 38 -6.63 7.61 6.14
C GLU A 38 -6.85 8.94 6.87
N ILE A 39 -6.74 8.94 8.21
CA ILE A 39 -6.83 10.15 9.03
C ILE A 39 -5.69 11.12 8.69
N LEU A 40 -4.47 10.62 8.49
CA LEU A 40 -3.33 11.45 8.09
C LEU A 40 -3.55 12.09 6.72
N ILE A 41 -4.07 11.36 5.74
CA ILE A 41 -4.42 11.90 4.42
C ILE A 41 -5.47 13.01 4.57
N ALA A 42 -6.52 12.79 5.36
CA ALA A 42 -7.53 13.81 5.61
C ALA A 42 -6.93 15.08 6.24
N ALA A 43 -6.01 14.92 7.20
CA ALA A 43 -5.29 16.03 7.81
C ALA A 43 -4.39 16.77 6.80
N VAL A 44 -3.67 16.06 5.93
CA VAL A 44 -2.86 16.64 4.86
C VAL A 44 -3.71 17.44 3.87
N VAL A 45 -4.87 16.90 3.48
CA VAL A 45 -5.81 17.60 2.59
C VAL A 45 -6.33 18.88 3.25
N LEU A 46 -6.78 18.80 4.51
CA LEU A 46 -7.26 19.97 5.24
C LEU A 46 -6.17 21.04 5.38
N PHE A 47 -4.95 20.63 5.75
CA PHE A 47 -3.81 21.52 5.85
C PHE A 47 -3.48 22.18 4.50
N GLN A 48 -3.50 21.42 3.41
CA GLN A 48 -3.26 21.93 2.06
C GLN A 48 -4.30 22.99 1.67
N VAL A 49 -5.59 22.75 1.97
CA VAL A 49 -6.68 23.70 1.70
C VAL A 49 -6.47 24.99 2.49
N VAL A 50 -6.21 24.88 3.79
CA VAL A 50 -5.90 26.03 4.67
C VAL A 50 -4.72 26.83 4.10
N MET A 51 -3.59 26.17 3.84
CA MET A 51 -2.40 26.84 3.30
C MET A 51 -2.65 27.50 1.95
N THR A 52 -3.44 26.86 1.07
CA THR A 52 -3.79 27.42 -0.24
C THR A 52 -4.66 28.67 -0.10
N LEU A 53 -5.59 28.69 0.86
CA LEU A 53 -6.44 29.85 1.12
C LEU A 53 -5.66 31.03 1.71
N PHE A 54 -4.72 30.78 2.62
CA PHE A 54 -3.93 31.85 3.25
C PHE A 54 -2.74 32.33 2.40
N THR A 55 -2.06 31.43 1.69
CA THR A 55 -0.79 31.71 1.00
C THR A 55 -0.98 31.87 -0.52
N GLY A 56 -2.13 31.46 -1.07
CA GLY A 56 -2.37 31.46 -2.52
C GLY A 56 -1.50 30.49 -3.32
N SER A 57 -0.63 29.72 -2.66
CA SER A 57 0.30 28.77 -3.28
C SER A 57 0.19 27.41 -2.62
N ARG A 58 0.44 26.36 -3.41
CA ARG A 58 0.49 24.98 -2.92
C ARG A 58 1.92 24.66 -2.46
N ASN A 59 2.08 24.22 -1.22
CA ASN A 59 3.38 23.78 -0.71
C ASN A 59 3.80 22.45 -1.36
N GLN A 60 4.88 22.45 -2.14
CA GLN A 60 5.40 21.26 -2.83
C GLN A 60 5.77 20.12 -1.88
N ARG A 61 6.24 20.44 -0.66
CA ARG A 61 6.59 19.40 0.33
C ARG A 61 5.37 18.64 0.82
N THR A 62 4.24 19.33 0.99
CA THR A 62 2.98 18.72 1.41
C THR A 62 2.36 17.89 0.28
N LEU A 63 2.50 18.33 -0.98
CA LEU A 63 2.11 17.54 -2.15
C LEU A 63 2.92 16.25 -2.27
N ASP A 64 4.26 16.35 -2.17
CA ASP A 64 5.15 15.18 -2.20
C ASP A 64 4.81 14.21 -1.06
N PHE A 65 4.53 14.71 0.15
CA PHE A 65 4.12 13.86 1.28
C PHE A 65 2.78 13.17 1.06
N GLY A 66 1.78 13.88 0.53
CA GLY A 66 0.48 13.30 0.17
C GLY A 66 0.60 12.19 -0.89
N ALA A 67 1.48 12.38 -1.88
CA ALA A 67 1.75 11.35 -2.89
C ALA A 67 2.39 10.09 -2.29
N GLN A 68 3.34 10.26 -1.36
CA GLN A 68 3.98 9.14 -0.65
C GLN A 68 2.97 8.39 0.23
N LEU A 69 2.07 9.10 0.93
CA LEU A 69 0.98 8.47 1.69
C LEU A 69 0.04 7.67 0.80
N GLY A 70 -0.34 8.20 -0.37
CA GLY A 70 -1.16 7.47 -1.33
C GLY A 70 -0.50 6.18 -1.82
N MET A 71 0.80 6.22 -2.09
CA MET A 71 1.57 5.03 -2.46
C MET A 71 1.66 4.02 -1.32
N TYR A 72 1.81 4.49 -0.08
CA TYR A 72 1.81 3.63 1.09
C TYR A 72 0.47 2.90 1.27
N VAL A 73 -0.66 3.60 1.08
CA VAL A 73 -1.99 2.98 1.07
C VAL A 73 -2.09 1.90 0.00
N TYR A 74 -1.59 2.17 -1.21
CA TYR A 74 -1.59 1.18 -2.28
C TYR A 74 -0.80 -0.08 -1.89
N GLN A 75 0.41 0.05 -1.34
CA GLN A 75 1.22 -1.08 -0.87
C GLN A 75 0.49 -1.89 0.22
N ILE A 76 -0.14 -1.21 1.19
CA ILE A 76 -0.95 -1.88 2.23
C ILE A 76 -2.06 -2.71 1.59
N LEU A 77 -2.81 -2.13 0.64
CA LEU A 77 -3.89 -2.85 -0.03
C LEU A 77 -3.38 -4.04 -0.82
N GLN A 78 -2.24 -3.91 -1.54
CA GLN A 78 -1.63 -5.03 -2.25
C GLN A 78 -1.30 -6.19 -1.30
N TYR A 79 -0.74 -5.90 -0.12
CA TYR A 79 -0.45 -6.91 0.90
C TYR A 79 -1.72 -7.56 1.47
N LEU A 80 -2.72 -6.76 1.86
CA LEU A 80 -3.98 -7.23 2.44
C LEU A 80 -4.82 -8.08 1.47
N THR A 81 -4.75 -7.77 0.18
CA THR A 81 -5.53 -8.45 -0.87
C THR A 81 -4.78 -9.61 -1.53
N TYR A 82 -3.65 -10.05 -0.95
CA TYR A 82 -2.81 -11.13 -1.47
C TYR A 82 -2.23 -10.86 -2.88
N ASN A 83 -2.20 -9.60 -3.33
CA ASN A 83 -1.53 -9.22 -4.58
C ASN A 83 -0.01 -9.04 -4.40
N SER A 84 0.45 -8.91 -3.16
CA SER A 84 1.88 -8.90 -2.80
C SER A 84 2.12 -9.68 -1.51
N ASP A 85 3.27 -10.34 -1.45
CA ASP A 85 3.78 -11.01 -0.24
C ASP A 85 4.77 -10.12 0.52
N GLU A 86 5.12 -8.96 -0.04
CA GLU A 86 6.03 -8.00 0.59
C GLU A 86 5.28 -7.12 1.58
N ALA A 87 5.73 -7.16 2.84
CA ALA A 87 5.16 -6.36 3.92
C ALA A 87 5.59 -4.89 3.79
N PRO A 88 4.67 -3.91 3.75
CA PRO A 88 5.01 -2.48 3.67
C PRO A 88 5.81 -1.96 4.89
N PHE A 89 6.29 -0.71 4.84
CA PHE A 89 6.88 -0.01 5.99
C PHE A 89 6.06 -0.24 7.29
N PRO A 90 6.69 -0.52 8.44
CA PRO A 90 8.12 -0.39 8.76
C PRO A 90 9.00 -1.60 8.40
N PHE A 91 8.45 -2.63 7.76
CA PHE A 91 9.20 -3.86 7.43
C PHE A 91 9.88 -3.80 6.06
N SER A 92 9.45 -2.86 5.20
CA SER A 92 10.13 -2.48 3.97
C SER A 92 10.43 -0.97 3.95
N GLU A 93 11.10 -0.52 2.89
CA GLU A 93 11.44 0.89 2.73
C GLU A 93 10.20 1.77 2.60
N TRP A 94 10.27 2.97 3.19
CA TRP A 94 9.22 3.98 3.00
C TRP A 94 9.14 4.36 1.51
N PRO A 95 7.93 4.46 0.92
CA PRO A 95 7.77 4.87 -0.47
C PRO A 95 8.30 6.29 -0.67
N SER A 96 9.56 6.37 -1.10
CA SER A 96 10.31 7.61 -1.26
C SER A 96 10.70 7.75 -2.72
N GLY A 97 9.71 8.04 -3.58
CA GLY A 97 10.01 8.20 -5.00
C GLY A 97 8.88 8.77 -5.82
N ARG A 98 9.07 9.99 -6.33
CA ARG A 98 8.35 10.52 -7.50
C ARG A 98 8.45 9.58 -8.72
N ALA A 99 9.48 8.72 -8.77
CA ALA A 99 9.75 7.76 -9.85
C ALA A 99 8.67 6.68 -10.01
N ALA A 100 8.05 6.23 -8.92
CA ALA A 100 7.04 5.17 -9.00
C ALA A 100 5.72 5.65 -9.63
N LEU A 101 5.47 6.96 -9.69
CA LEU A 101 4.35 7.55 -10.43
C LEU A 101 4.72 7.88 -11.89
N GLU A 102 5.99 8.20 -12.19
CA GLU A 102 6.44 8.46 -13.57
C GLU A 102 6.50 7.18 -14.42
N VAL A 103 6.85 6.04 -13.82
CA VAL A 103 6.86 4.73 -14.52
C VAL A 103 5.45 4.23 -14.84
N THR A 104 4.46 4.51 -13.98
CA THR A 104 3.07 4.08 -14.19
C THR A 104 2.30 5.01 -15.13
N ILE A 105 2.68 6.29 -15.25
CA ILE A 105 1.96 7.28 -16.08
C ILE A 105 2.63 7.50 -17.45
N ARG A 106 3.90 7.14 -17.66
CA ARG A 106 4.46 7.12 -19.02
C ARG A 106 3.79 6.02 -19.84
N PRO A 107 3.03 6.35 -20.90
CA PRO A 107 2.66 5.32 -21.88
C PRO A 107 3.96 4.74 -22.45
N ALA A 108 4.02 3.42 -22.57
CA ALA A 108 5.13 2.68 -23.17
C ALA A 108 5.22 2.94 -24.69
N GLY A 109 5.41 4.20 -25.09
CA GLY A 109 5.22 4.66 -26.46
C GLY A 109 6.26 5.64 -26.99
N ASP A 110 7.25 6.05 -26.19
CA ASP A 110 8.34 6.91 -26.66
C ASP A 110 9.63 6.09 -26.80
N THR A 111 9.55 4.98 -27.54
CA THR A 111 10.72 4.51 -28.27
C THR A 111 10.88 5.46 -29.44
N ASP A 112 11.81 6.39 -29.30
CA ASP A 112 12.77 6.74 -30.33
C ASP A 112 12.28 6.52 -31.78
N SER A 113 11.68 7.55 -32.35
CA SER A 113 11.49 7.68 -33.79
C SER A 113 11.88 9.09 -34.17
N SER A 114 13.16 9.41 -33.97
CA SER A 114 13.83 10.46 -34.71
C SER A 114 14.47 9.83 -35.94
N ASP A 115 13.73 9.78 -37.05
CA ASP A 115 14.24 9.56 -38.41
C ASP A 115 13.70 10.68 -39.32
#